data_AF-A0ABD6B6E7-F1
#
_entry.id   AF-A0ABD6B6E7-F1
#
_cell.length_a   1.000
_cell.length_b   1.000
_cell.length_c   1.000
_cell.angle_alpha   90.00
_cell.angle_beta   90.00
_cell.angle_gamma   90.00
#
_symmetry.space_group_name_H-M   'P 1'
#
loop_
_entity.id
_entity.type
_entity.pdbx_description
1 polymer ?
#
loop_
_entity_poly.entity_id
_entity_poly.type
_entity_poly.pdbx_seq_one_letter_code
_entity_poly.pdbx_strand_id
1 'polypeptide(L)'
;MSDSDWTDAIVGERMAVDQQFAAEVRDSPFSNQEWGLIMTAAEFEIADADDPEDARIVPDTDKVAGIMPEVEKMERGMGGAPAGAGGDSGGDGDGVFSSVKDALGVGGDGGGEPDRMDEAEELLERYAETLQEHLIEKGRWEQVRIAYQE
;
A
#
# COMPACT_ATOMS: atom_id res chain seq x y z
N MET A 1 4.46 16.35 -22.01
CA MET A 1 5.04 17.01 -20.81
C MET A 1 4.01 16.81 -19.71
N SER A 2 3.54 15.57 -19.56
CA SER A 2 2.11 15.33 -19.32
C SER A 2 1.82 14.92 -17.88
N ASP A 3 2.84 14.50 -17.15
CA ASP A 3 2.70 14.05 -15.76
C ASP A 3 2.51 15.20 -14.77
N SER A 4 3.11 16.37 -15.03
CA SER A 4 3.11 17.48 -14.07
C SER A 4 1.80 18.26 -14.03
N ASP A 5 1.14 18.47 -15.18
CA ASP A 5 -0.02 19.36 -15.27
C ASP A 5 -1.28 18.75 -14.63
N TRP A 6 -1.52 17.45 -14.84
CA TRP A 6 -2.67 16.77 -14.23
C TRP A 6 -2.43 16.47 -12.74
N THR A 7 -1.21 16.08 -12.36
CA THR A 7 -0.85 15.85 -10.95
C THR A 7 -1.14 17.10 -10.13
N ASP A 8 -0.71 18.27 -10.62
CA ASP A 8 -1.00 19.57 -10.01
C ASP A 8 -2.51 19.85 -9.91
N ALA A 9 -3.30 19.44 -10.90
CA ALA A 9 -4.76 19.60 -10.91
C ALA A 9 -5.47 18.75 -9.83
N ILE A 10 -4.87 17.62 -9.42
CA ILE A 10 -5.44 16.70 -8.44
C ILE A 10 -4.85 16.82 -7.04
N VAL A 11 -3.70 17.48 -6.82
CA VAL A 11 -3.05 17.61 -5.49
C VAL A 11 -4.04 18.03 -4.40
N GLY A 12 -4.91 19.01 -4.70
CA GLY A 12 -5.92 19.50 -3.76
C GLY A 12 -6.93 18.43 -3.35
N GLU A 13 -7.41 17.62 -4.29
CA GLU A 13 -8.38 16.56 -3.98
C GLU A 13 -7.71 15.36 -3.35
N ARG A 14 -6.48 15.05 -3.76
CA ARG A 14 -5.70 13.96 -3.16
C ARG A 14 -5.58 14.16 -1.64
N MET A 15 -5.26 15.38 -1.20
CA MET A 15 -5.23 15.70 0.24
C MET A 15 -6.59 15.57 0.95
N ALA A 16 -7.70 15.77 0.24
CA ALA A 16 -9.04 15.56 0.78
C ALA A 16 -9.38 14.07 0.87
N VAL A 17 -9.01 13.30 -0.15
CA VAL A 17 -9.21 11.84 -0.20
C VAL A 17 -8.33 11.14 0.82
N ASP A 18 -7.07 11.54 1.00
CA ASP A 18 -6.17 11.02 2.03
C ASP A 18 -6.80 11.07 3.44
N GLN A 19 -7.51 12.15 3.75
CA GLN A 19 -8.19 12.30 5.04
C GLN A 19 -9.43 11.42 5.16
N GLN A 20 -10.18 11.24 4.07
CA GLN A 20 -11.37 10.39 4.03
C GLN A 20 -10.99 8.92 4.12
N PHE A 21 -9.94 8.53 3.39
CA PHE A 21 -9.45 7.16 3.27
C PHE A 21 -8.70 6.68 4.51
N ALA A 22 -8.36 7.57 5.45
CA ALA A 22 -7.75 7.20 6.73
C ALA A 22 -8.61 6.20 7.55
N ALA A 23 -9.92 6.14 7.34
CA ALA A 23 -10.78 5.12 7.94
C ALA A 23 -10.54 3.74 7.29
N GLU A 24 -10.54 3.68 5.96
CA GLU A 24 -10.30 2.46 5.18
C GLU A 24 -8.92 1.85 5.49
N VAL A 25 -7.89 2.69 5.63
CA VAL A 25 -6.53 2.25 6.00
C VAL A 25 -6.53 1.57 7.38
N ARG A 26 -7.34 2.04 8.34
CA ARG A 26 -7.41 1.45 9.68
C ARG A 26 -8.07 0.08 9.71
N ASP A 27 -8.93 -0.19 8.74
CA ASP A 27 -9.59 -1.48 8.56
C ASP A 27 -8.80 -2.39 7.58
N SER A 28 -7.67 -1.91 7.06
CA SER A 28 -6.74 -2.62 6.18
C SER A 28 -5.65 -3.38 6.96
N PRO A 29 -4.87 -4.25 6.30
CA PRO A 29 -3.72 -4.92 6.92
C PRO A 29 -2.52 -3.98 7.17
N PHE A 30 -2.57 -2.74 6.66
CA PHE A 30 -1.50 -1.75 6.82
C PHE A 30 -1.79 -0.76 7.93
N SER A 31 -0.77 -0.45 8.74
CA SER A 31 -0.79 0.72 9.61
C SER A 31 -0.70 2.02 8.81
N ASN A 32 -1.12 3.14 9.41
CA ASN A 32 -1.00 4.46 8.77
C ASN A 32 0.44 4.82 8.35
N GLN A 33 1.46 4.30 9.05
CA GLN A 33 2.86 4.58 8.70
C GLN A 33 3.30 3.76 7.48
N GLU A 34 2.91 2.49 7.41
CA GLU A 34 3.15 1.61 6.27
C GLU A 34 2.43 2.12 5.03
N TRP A 35 1.15 2.50 5.17
CA TRP A 35 0.39 3.14 4.10
C TRP A 35 1.04 4.44 3.63
N GLY A 36 1.53 5.26 4.55
CA GLY A 36 2.27 6.47 4.20
C GLY A 36 3.50 6.18 3.34
N LEU A 37 4.26 5.12 3.66
CA LEU A 37 5.41 4.69 2.85
C LEU A 37 4.97 4.19 1.47
N ILE A 38 3.93 3.35 1.40
CA ILE A 38 3.35 2.86 0.13
C ILE A 38 2.94 4.05 -0.76
N MET A 39 2.23 5.02 -0.19
CA MET A 39 1.75 6.22 -0.91
C MET A 39 2.84 7.18 -1.37
N THR A 40 4.08 7.04 -0.87
CA THR A 40 5.25 7.77 -1.40
C THR A 40 5.82 7.16 -2.66
N ALA A 41 5.61 5.85 -2.86
CA ALA A 41 6.08 5.11 -4.02
C ALA A 41 4.98 4.90 -5.07
N ALA A 42 3.72 4.88 -4.64
CA ALA A 42 2.57 4.77 -5.52
C ALA A 42 2.45 5.97 -6.44
N GLU A 43 2.35 5.69 -7.73
CA GLU A 43 2.00 6.64 -8.77
C GLU A 43 0.59 6.30 -9.27
N PHE A 44 -0.04 7.24 -9.98
CA PHE A 44 -1.38 7.04 -10.53
C PHE A 44 -1.35 7.45 -11.99
N GLU A 45 -2.18 6.80 -12.80
CA GLU A 45 -2.36 7.10 -14.21
C GLU A 45 -3.85 7.12 -14.55
N ILE A 46 -4.20 7.62 -15.75
CA ILE A 46 -5.56 7.49 -16.28
C ILE A 46 -5.53 6.48 -17.44
N ALA A 47 -6.02 5.28 -17.17
CA ALA A 47 -6.28 4.27 -18.19
C ALA A 47 -7.41 4.76 -19.12
N ASP A 48 -7.30 4.43 -20.41
CA ASP A 48 -8.29 4.76 -21.44
C ASP A 48 -8.69 6.25 -21.46
N ALA A 49 -7.72 7.15 -21.21
CA ALA A 49 -7.99 8.57 -21.05
C ALA A 49 -8.70 9.22 -22.25
N ASP A 50 -8.51 8.70 -23.47
CA ASP A 50 -9.19 9.18 -24.68
C ASP A 50 -10.67 8.78 -24.77
N ASP A 51 -11.12 7.80 -23.98
CA ASP A 51 -12.52 7.38 -23.89
C ASP A 51 -13.18 7.90 -22.60
N PRO A 52 -14.09 8.88 -22.66
CA PRO A 52 -14.72 9.43 -21.46
C PRO A 52 -15.63 8.45 -20.71
N GLU A 53 -16.11 7.38 -21.36
CA GLU A 53 -16.98 6.38 -20.73
C GLU A 53 -16.17 5.30 -20.00
N ASP A 54 -14.99 4.94 -20.53
CA ASP A 54 -14.14 3.89 -19.98
C ASP A 54 -12.97 4.41 -19.12
N ALA A 55 -12.64 5.71 -19.19
CA ALA A 55 -11.50 6.30 -18.48
C ALA A 55 -11.53 6.06 -16.96
N ARG A 56 -10.40 5.62 -16.40
CA ARG A 56 -10.26 5.29 -14.98
C ARG A 56 -8.91 5.70 -14.40
N ILE A 57 -8.91 6.19 -13.16
CA ILE A 57 -7.66 6.33 -12.40
C ILE A 57 -7.21 4.93 -11.98
N VAL A 58 -5.98 4.58 -12.30
CA VAL A 58 -5.36 3.29 -11.92
C VAL A 58 -4.05 3.55 -11.19
N PRO A 59 -3.70 2.75 -10.18
CA PRO A 59 -2.39 2.85 -9.54
C PRO A 59 -1.30 2.23 -10.42
N ASP A 60 -0.13 2.86 -10.47
CA ASP A 60 1.13 2.25 -10.91
C ASP A 60 1.89 1.75 -9.69
N THR A 61 2.06 0.43 -9.60
CA THR A 61 2.65 -0.27 -8.46
C THR A 61 4.08 -0.75 -8.71
N ASP A 62 4.68 -0.41 -9.87
CA ASP A 62 6.04 -0.83 -10.24
C ASP A 62 7.08 -0.44 -9.17
N LYS A 63 6.92 0.75 -8.59
CA LYS A 63 7.79 1.28 -7.52
C LYS A 63 7.42 0.76 -6.13
N VAL A 64 6.16 0.36 -5.93
CA VAL A 64 5.65 -0.15 -4.65
C VAL A 64 6.35 -1.47 -4.30
N ALA A 65 6.51 -2.36 -5.28
CA ALA A 65 7.22 -3.63 -5.09
C ALA A 65 8.65 -3.44 -4.52
N GLY A 66 9.33 -2.35 -4.90
CA GLY A 66 10.67 -2.03 -4.41
C GLY A 66 10.73 -1.62 -2.93
N ILE A 67 9.65 -1.09 -2.37
CA ILE A 67 9.58 -0.63 -0.97
C ILE A 67 8.92 -1.64 -0.03
N MET A 68 8.27 -2.69 -0.54
CA MET A 68 7.62 -3.72 0.29
C MET A 68 8.54 -4.38 1.33
N PRO A 69 9.82 -4.68 1.04
CA PRO A 69 10.72 -5.21 2.06
C PRO A 69 10.95 -4.26 3.25
N GLU A 70 10.83 -2.95 3.05
CA GLU A 70 10.93 -1.96 4.12
C GLU A 70 9.61 -1.86 4.91
N VAL A 71 8.47 -1.93 4.23
CA VAL A 71 7.14 -2.04 4.86
C VAL A 71 7.09 -3.24 5.81
N GLU A 72 7.58 -4.41 5.39
CA GLU A 72 7.67 -5.61 6.22
C GLU A 72 8.62 -5.52 7.41
N LYS A 73 9.66 -4.69 7.32
CA LYS A 73 10.54 -4.44 8.47
C LYS A 73 9.83 -3.57 9.51
N MET A 74 8.99 -2.62 9.08
CA MET A 74 8.24 -1.76 9.99
C MET A 74 7.24 -2.56 10.82
N GLU A 75 6.51 -3.48 10.19
CA GLU A 75 5.62 -4.41 10.88
C GLU A 75 6.36 -5.20 11.97
N ARG A 76 7.46 -5.86 11.59
CA ARG A 76 8.27 -6.69 12.50
C ARG A 76 8.93 -5.89 13.62
N GLY A 77 9.34 -4.65 13.34
CA GLY A 77 9.91 -3.75 14.34
C GLY A 77 8.89 -3.29 15.40
N MET A 78 7.60 -3.31 15.06
CA MET A 78 6.51 -2.88 15.94
C MET A 78 5.80 -4.05 16.64
N GLY A 79 5.81 -5.25 16.05
CA GLY A 79 5.35 -6.51 16.66
C GLY A 79 6.43 -7.30 17.43
N GLY A 80 7.70 -6.89 17.31
CA GLY A 80 8.87 -7.61 17.80
C GLY A 80 9.57 -6.95 18.99
N ALA A 81 8.86 -6.65 20.06
CA ALA A 81 9.51 -6.67 21.36
C ALA A 81 9.50 -8.13 21.84
N PRO A 82 10.65 -8.84 21.97
CA PRO A 82 10.68 -9.93 22.92
C PRO A 82 10.36 -9.33 24.28
N ALA A 83 9.18 -9.64 24.82
CA ALA A 83 8.92 -9.56 26.24
C ALA A 83 9.89 -10.54 26.92
N GLY A 84 11.10 -10.06 27.21
CA GLY A 84 12.20 -10.94 27.60
C GLY A 84 13.48 -10.22 28.00
N ALA A 85 13.38 -8.99 28.54
CA ALA A 85 14.45 -8.40 29.35
C ALA A 85 14.02 -8.40 30.83
N GLY A 86 13.67 -9.58 31.32
CA GLY A 86 13.42 -9.83 32.74
C GLY A 86 14.61 -10.60 33.33
N GLY A 87 15.36 -9.93 34.19
CA GLY A 87 16.05 -10.54 35.33
C GLY A 87 17.14 -11.57 35.04
N ASP A 88 18.38 -11.10 35.13
CA ASP A 88 19.49 -11.91 35.63
C ASP A 88 19.10 -12.58 36.96
N SER A 89 19.01 -13.92 37.01
CA SER A 89 19.35 -14.77 38.17
C SER A 89 19.06 -16.26 37.88
N GLY A 90 20.10 -16.99 37.44
CA GLY A 90 20.47 -18.34 37.89
C GLY A 90 19.49 -19.52 37.76
N GLY A 91 19.90 -20.54 36.99
CA GLY A 91 19.41 -21.91 37.17
C GLY A 91 19.65 -22.81 35.96
N ASP A 92 20.68 -23.65 36.05
CA ASP A 92 20.98 -24.79 35.17
C ASP A 92 19.75 -25.59 34.73
N GLY A 93 19.67 -25.90 33.42
CA GLY A 93 18.59 -26.71 32.87
C GLY A 93 18.75 -26.99 31.38
N ASP A 94 19.51 -28.04 31.09
CA ASP A 94 19.51 -28.88 29.88
C ASP A 94 18.28 -28.72 28.96
N GLY A 95 18.50 -28.38 27.69
CA GLY A 95 17.43 -28.15 26.72
C GLY A 95 17.90 -27.91 25.29
N VAL A 96 18.52 -28.93 24.69
CA VAL A 96 18.60 -29.23 23.25
C VAL A 96 18.22 -28.11 22.27
N PHE A 97 19.25 -27.53 21.66
CA PHE A 97 19.18 -26.92 20.33
C PHE A 97 18.52 -27.89 19.35
N SER A 98 17.27 -27.63 19.00
CA SER A 98 16.54 -28.38 17.99
C SER A 98 16.41 -27.53 16.73
N SER A 99 17.18 -27.93 15.72
CA SER A 99 16.77 -28.00 14.32
C SER A 99 16.59 -26.66 13.60
N VAL A 100 17.55 -26.22 12.78
CA VAL A 100 17.57 -26.57 11.34
C VAL A 100 16.15 -26.67 10.78
N LYS A 101 15.48 -25.53 10.56
CA LYS A 101 14.19 -25.52 9.85
C LYS A 101 13.97 -24.37 8.84
N ASP A 102 14.97 -23.57 8.52
CA ASP A 102 14.82 -22.51 7.49
C ASP A 102 15.71 -22.72 6.25
N ALA A 103 16.07 -23.97 5.97
CA ALA A 103 16.93 -24.33 4.83
C ALA A 103 16.19 -25.03 3.68
N LEU A 104 14.87 -25.21 3.71
CA LEU A 104 14.15 -25.92 2.65
C LEU A 104 12.84 -25.22 2.30
N GLY A 105 12.85 -24.58 1.15
CA GLY A 105 11.64 -24.05 0.53
C GLY A 105 10.69 -25.11 0.00
N VAL A 106 9.55 -24.57 -0.44
CA VAL A 106 8.49 -25.14 -1.28
C VAL A 106 7.55 -26.17 -0.62
N GLY A 107 6.28 -25.77 -0.46
CA GLY A 107 5.18 -26.68 -0.17
C GLY A 107 3.96 -26.00 0.46
N GLY A 108 3.05 -25.47 -0.36
CA GLY A 108 1.72 -25.03 0.10
C GLY A 108 0.90 -24.30 -0.95
N ASP A 109 0.46 -24.99 -2.01
CA ASP A 109 -0.67 -24.53 -2.82
C ASP A 109 -1.96 -24.84 -2.02
N GLY A 110 -2.71 -23.80 -1.62
CA GLY A 110 -4.03 -23.93 -0.99
C GLY A 110 -4.28 -23.05 0.23
N GLY A 111 -4.75 -21.81 0.00
CA GLY A 111 -5.44 -21.00 1.01
C GLY A 111 -4.56 -20.32 2.06
N GLY A 112 -3.49 -19.65 1.61
CA GLY A 112 -2.73 -18.70 2.45
C GLY A 112 -3.39 -17.31 2.42
N GLU A 113 -3.08 -16.48 3.42
CA GLU A 113 -3.32 -15.04 3.35
C GLU A 113 -2.81 -14.48 2.00
N PRO A 114 -3.51 -13.49 1.40
CA PRO A 114 -3.05 -12.84 0.17
C PRO A 114 -1.61 -12.34 0.33
N ASP A 115 -0.84 -12.32 -0.76
CA ASP A 115 0.50 -11.73 -0.70
C ASP A 115 0.35 -10.27 -0.26
N ARG A 116 1.24 -9.80 0.61
CA ARG A 116 1.15 -8.44 1.12
C ARG A 116 1.25 -7.41 -0.01
N MET A 117 1.91 -7.76 -1.11
CA MET A 117 1.86 -6.96 -2.33
C MET A 117 0.44 -6.87 -2.89
N ASP A 118 -0.26 -8.01 -3.04
CA ASP A 118 -1.64 -8.04 -3.53
C ASP A 118 -2.56 -7.16 -2.65
N GLU A 119 -2.40 -7.22 -1.31
CA GLU A 119 -3.16 -6.38 -0.39
C GLU A 119 -2.88 -4.87 -0.59
N ALA A 120 -1.62 -4.51 -0.92
CA ALA A 120 -1.25 -3.13 -1.21
C ALA A 120 -1.86 -2.66 -2.53
N GLU A 121 -1.83 -3.52 -3.57
CA GLU A 121 -2.44 -3.25 -4.87
C GLU A 121 -3.95 -3.05 -4.72
N GLU A 122 -4.66 -3.95 -4.04
CA GLU A 122 -6.10 -3.84 -3.79
C GLU A 122 -6.47 -2.56 -3.00
N LEU A 123 -5.64 -2.15 -2.03
CA LEU A 123 -5.89 -0.92 -1.28
C LEU A 123 -5.62 0.34 -2.12
N LEU A 124 -4.63 0.30 -3.01
CA LEU A 124 -4.32 1.38 -3.96
C LEU A 124 -5.40 1.51 -5.04
N GLU A 125 -5.95 0.40 -5.54
CA GLU A 125 -7.09 0.39 -6.46
C GLU A 125 -8.29 1.09 -5.83
N ARG A 126 -8.66 0.70 -4.60
CA ARG A 126 -9.77 1.36 -3.87
C ARG A 126 -9.51 2.85 -3.62
N TYR A 127 -8.27 3.23 -3.34
CA TYR A 127 -7.91 4.63 -3.22
C TYR A 127 -8.10 5.39 -4.54
N ALA A 128 -7.67 4.80 -5.66
CA ALA A 128 -7.83 5.38 -7.00
C ALA A 128 -9.30 5.55 -7.38
N GLU A 129 -10.14 4.54 -7.10
CA GLU A 129 -11.59 4.61 -7.26
C GLU A 129 -12.19 5.74 -6.42
N THR A 130 -11.84 5.83 -5.14
CA THR A 130 -12.32 6.90 -4.25
C THR A 130 -11.91 8.29 -4.77
N LEU A 131 -10.69 8.43 -5.29
CA LEU A 131 -10.21 9.67 -5.87
C LEU A 131 -11.00 10.06 -7.13
N GLN A 132 -11.27 9.09 -8.01
CA GLN A 132 -12.07 9.32 -9.21
C GLN A 132 -13.51 9.71 -8.86
N GLU A 133 -14.16 8.99 -7.93
CA GLU A 133 -15.49 9.31 -7.44
C GLU A 133 -15.53 10.73 -6.88
N HIS A 134 -14.55 11.10 -6.06
CA HIS A 134 -14.43 12.46 -5.53
C HIS A 134 -14.34 13.52 -6.64
N LEU A 135 -13.52 13.27 -7.67
CA LEU A 135 -13.38 14.17 -8.81
C LEU A 135 -14.68 14.29 -9.62
N ILE A 136 -15.43 13.20 -9.77
CA ILE A 136 -16.75 13.20 -10.43
C ILE A 136 -17.75 14.02 -9.62
N GLU A 137 -17.82 13.80 -8.30
CA GLU A 137 -18.71 14.55 -7.40
C GLU A 137 -18.42 16.05 -7.39
N LYS A 138 -17.15 16.44 -7.54
CA LYS A 138 -16.73 17.83 -7.66
C LYS A 138 -16.90 18.41 -9.06
N GLY A 139 -17.32 17.60 -10.03
CA GLY A 139 -17.46 17.99 -11.43
C GLY A 139 -16.13 18.32 -12.11
N ARG A 140 -15.01 17.75 -11.63
CA ARG A 140 -13.66 18.02 -12.13
C ARG A 140 -13.05 16.89 -12.94
N TRP A 141 -13.66 15.71 -12.92
CA TRP A 141 -13.16 14.52 -13.63
C TRP A 141 -12.80 14.79 -15.09
N GLU A 142 -13.70 15.42 -15.85
CA GLU A 142 -13.49 15.72 -17.26
C GLU A 142 -12.29 16.66 -17.49
N GLN A 143 -12.12 17.67 -16.63
CA GLN A 143 -10.99 18.59 -16.73
C GLN A 143 -9.66 17.86 -16.46
N VAL A 144 -9.64 16.98 -15.47
CA VAL A 144 -8.45 16.21 -15.11
C VAL A 144 -8.08 15.22 -16.23
N ARG A 145 -9.07 14.51 -16.79
CA ARG A 145 -8.89 13.59 -17.92
C ARG A 145 -8.31 14.29 -19.15
N ILE A 146 -8.78 15.49 -19.46
CA ILE A 146 -8.23 16.29 -20.57
C ILE A 146 -6.80 16.73 -20.26
N ALA A 147 -6.54 17.24 -19.05
CA ALA A 147 -5.21 17.70 -18.65
C ALA A 147 -4.15 16.58 -18.70
N TYR A 148 -4.53 15.34 -18.43
CA TYR A 148 -3.64 14.17 -18.53
C TYR A 148 -3.16 13.89 -19.97
N GLN A 149 -3.93 14.30 -20.98
CA GLN A 149 -3.63 14.04 -22.40
C GLN A 149 -2.74 15.12 -23.05
N GLU A 150 -2.50 16.26 -22.39
CA GLU A 150 -1.71 17.38 -22.91
C GLU A 150 -0.19 17.23 -22.64
#